data_AF-A0AAD4BCB4-F1
#
_entry.id   AF-A0AAD4BCB4-F1
#
_cell.length_a   1.000
_cell.length_b   1.000
_cell.length_c   1.000
_cell.angle_alpha   90.00
_cell.angle_beta   90.00
_cell.angle_gamma   90.00
#
_symmetry.space_group_name_H-M   'P 1'
#
loop_
_entity.id
_entity.type
_entity.pdbx_description
1 polymer ?
#
loop_
_entity_poly.entity_id
_entity_poly.type
_entity_poly.pdbx_seq_one_letter_code
_entity_poly.pdbx_strand_id
1 'polypeptide(L)'
;MERKFNIIRAGKEKKTITRQQLPLTAAYAFTDYRSQGQTIENVIVDIGHPPTGELTPFNAYVALSQKDERLDALDKLTMEWW
;
A
#
# COMPACT_ATOMS: atom_id res chain seq x y z
N MET A 1 -17.26 -11.52 -6.16
CA MET A 1 -16.93 -10.48 -7.15
C MET A 1 -16.07 -11.12 -8.24
N GLU A 2 -16.41 -10.92 -9.52
CA GLU A 2 -15.67 -11.53 -10.64
C GLU A 2 -14.71 -10.50 -11.27
N ARG A 3 -13.46 -10.90 -11.50
CA ARG A 3 -12.45 -10.06 -12.19
C ARG A 3 -11.80 -10.85 -13.32
N LYS A 4 -11.70 -10.24 -14.50
CA LYS A 4 -11.09 -10.84 -15.69
C LYS A 4 -9.67 -10.29 -15.88
N PHE A 5 -8.73 -11.18 -16.19
CA PHE A 5 -7.33 -10.86 -16.44
C PHE A 5 -6.93 -11.38 -17.81
N ASN A 6 -6.25 -10.55 -18.59
CA ASN A 6 -5.71 -10.94 -19.89
C ASN A 6 -4.22 -11.24 -19.72
N ILE A 7 -3.81 -12.46 -20.04
CA ILE A 7 -2.41 -12.86 -20.06
C ILE A 7 -1.96 -13.14 -21.49
N ILE A 8 -0.73 -12.71 -21.81
CA ILE A 8 -0.08 -12.99 -23.09
C ILE A 8 0.98 -14.06 -22.82
N ARG A 9 0.84 -15.23 -23.44
CA ARG A 9 1.85 -16.30 -23.32
C ARG A 9 2.98 -16.07 -24.34
N ALA A 10 4.13 -16.70 -24.13
CA ALA A 10 5.34 -16.55 -24.95
C ALA A 10 5.16 -16.80 -26.48
N GLY A 11 4.01 -17.34 -26.91
CA GLY A 11 3.62 -17.51 -28.31
C GLY A 11 2.62 -16.47 -28.86
N LYS A 12 2.45 -15.30 -28.22
CA LYS A 12 1.46 -14.25 -28.58
C LYS A 12 -0.03 -14.63 -28.44
N GLU A 13 -0.33 -15.82 -27.93
CA GLU A 13 -1.71 -16.21 -27.61
C GLU A 13 -2.22 -15.45 -26.38
N LYS A 14 -3.38 -14.80 -26.53
CA LYS A 14 -4.09 -14.12 -25.45
C LYS A 14 -5.05 -15.10 -24.77
N LYS A 15 -4.85 -15.34 -23.48
CA LYS A 15 -5.79 -16.12 -22.66
C LYS A 15 -6.45 -15.22 -21.64
N THR A 16 -7.78 -15.31 -21.54
CA THR A 16 -8.55 -14.61 -20.51
C THR A 16 -8.74 -15.55 -19.31
N ILE A 17 -8.37 -15.10 -18.12
CA ILE A 17 -8.59 -15.81 -16.85
C ILE A 17 -9.66 -15.04 -16.06
N THR A 18 -10.69 -15.75 -15.62
CA THR A 18 -11.70 -15.20 -14.72
C THR A 18 -11.40 -15.65 -13.28
N ARG A 19 -11.46 -14.72 -12.33
CA ARG A 19 -11.33 -15.00 -10.89
C ARG A 19 -12.61 -14.61 -10.19
N GLN A 20 -13.29 -15.57 -9.57
CA GLN A 20 -14.41 -15.34 -8.67
C GLN A 20 -13.96 -15.52 -7.23
N GLN A 21 -13.94 -14.43 -6.46
CA GLN A 21 -13.54 -14.44 -5.06
C GLN A 21 -14.32 -13.35 -4.29
N LEU A 22 -14.43 -13.49 -2.97
CA LEU A 22 -14.77 -12.35 -2.11
C LEU A 22 -13.63 -11.33 -2.17
N PRO A 23 -13.92 -10.03 -2.32
CA PRO A 23 -12.89 -8.98 -2.37
C PRO A 23 -12.38 -8.68 -0.94
N LEU A 24 -11.91 -9.70 -0.24
CA LEU A 24 -11.40 -9.62 1.12
C LEU A 24 -9.99 -10.20 1.16
N THR A 25 -9.10 -9.47 1.80
CA THR A 25 -7.72 -9.90 2.10
C THR A 25 -7.48 -9.62 3.58
N ALA A 26 -6.91 -10.57 4.31
CA ALA A 26 -6.48 -10.32 5.69
C ALA A 26 -5.38 -9.24 5.67
N ALA A 27 -5.64 -8.11 6.34
CA ALA A 27 -4.80 -6.92 6.30
C ALA A 27 -4.23 -6.58 7.69
N TYR A 28 -3.73 -7.59 8.41
CA TYR A 28 -3.02 -7.37 9.68
C TYR A 28 -1.69 -6.63 9.45
N ALA A 29 -1.01 -6.92 8.35
CA ALA A 29 0.14 -6.19 7.84
C ALA A 29 0.21 -6.41 6.32
N PHE A 30 0.59 -5.38 5.56
CA PHE A 30 0.85 -5.48 4.13
C PHE A 30 2.08 -4.65 3.79
N THR A 31 2.74 -4.99 2.68
CA THR A 31 3.91 -4.25 2.21
C THR A 31 3.51 -2.89 1.65
N ASP A 32 4.41 -1.91 1.75
CA ASP A 32 4.29 -0.58 1.14
C ASP A 32 3.90 -0.64 -0.35
N TYR A 33 4.40 -1.64 -1.09
CA TYR A 33 4.01 -1.89 -2.48
C TYR A 33 2.52 -2.19 -2.66
N ARG A 34 1.90 -2.92 -1.72
CA ARG A 34 0.48 -3.30 -1.81
C ARG A 34 -0.45 -2.15 -1.45
N SER A 35 0.01 -1.19 -0.66
CA SER A 35 -0.75 0.00 -0.30
C SER A 35 -0.42 1.23 -1.13
N GLN A 36 0.54 1.13 -2.05
CA GLN A 36 0.85 2.23 -2.97
C GLN A 36 -0.40 2.67 -3.75
N GLY A 37 -0.70 3.97 -3.69
CA GLY A 37 -1.86 4.57 -4.35
C GLY A 37 -3.19 4.36 -3.63
N GLN A 38 -3.17 3.95 -2.36
CA GLN A 38 -4.35 3.88 -1.50
C GLN A 38 -4.22 4.88 -0.35
N THR A 39 -5.29 5.63 -0.07
CA THR A 39 -5.41 6.45 1.14
C THR A 39 -5.93 5.58 2.27
N ILE A 40 -5.18 5.46 3.37
CA ILE A 40 -5.54 4.64 4.53
C ILE A 40 -5.58 5.57 5.74
N GLU A 41 -6.77 5.72 6.34
CA GLU A 41 -7.01 6.72 7.40
C GLU A 41 -6.06 6.57 8.59
N ASN A 42 -5.81 5.34 9.03
CA ASN A 42 -4.94 5.04 10.17
C ASN A 42 -3.99 3.89 9.80
N VAL A 43 -2.69 4.18 9.77
CA VAL A 43 -1.64 3.18 9.49
C VAL A 43 -0.55 3.23 10.55
N ILE A 44 -0.04 2.05 10.90
CA ILE A 44 1.21 1.86 11.67
C ILE A 44 2.25 1.41 10.66
N VAL A 45 3.34 2.17 10.55
CA VAL A 45 4.43 1.88 9.61
C VAL A 45 5.58 1.26 10.40
N ASP A 46 6.01 0.06 10.00
CA ASP A 46 7.23 -0.56 10.50
C ASP A 46 8.42 -0.07 9.65
N ILE A 47 9.34 0.65 10.28
CA ILE A 47 10.56 1.24 9.68
C ILE A 47 11.78 0.37 10.01
N GLY A 48 11.56 -0.87 10.48
CA GLY A 48 12.62 -1.86 10.68
C GLY A 48 13.32 -2.25 9.37
N HIS A 49 14.46 -2.93 9.52
CA HIS A 49 15.16 -3.51 8.37
C HIS A 49 14.25 -4.58 7.71
N PRO A 50 13.94 -4.47 6.42
CA PRO A 50 13.02 -5.40 5.76
C PRO A 50 13.66 -6.79 5.65
N PRO A 51 12.86 -7.89 5.60
CA PRO A 51 13.37 -9.25 5.43
C PRO A 51 14.19 -9.46 4.13
N THR A 52 13.95 -8.62 3.12
CA THR A 52 14.64 -8.62 1.84
C THR A 52 14.78 -7.19 1.32
N GLY A 53 15.99 -6.81 0.91
CA GLY A 53 16.28 -5.47 0.38
C GLY A 53 16.73 -4.49 1.45
N GLU A 54 16.74 -3.20 1.10
CA GLU A 54 17.09 -2.12 2.03
C GLU A 54 15.92 -1.16 2.16
N LEU A 55 15.75 -0.61 3.36
CA LEU A 55 14.82 0.49 3.56
C LEU A 55 15.43 1.76 2.96
N THR A 56 14.91 2.21 1.83
CA THR A 56 15.31 3.49 1.24
C THR A 56 14.46 4.63 1.81
N PRO A 57 14.96 5.88 1.83
CA PRO A 57 14.16 7.05 2.17
C PRO A 57 12.88 7.18 1.31
N PHE A 58 12.93 6.69 0.06
CA PHE A 58 11.77 6.67 -0.82
C PHE A 58 10.68 5.71 -0.33
N ASN A 59 11.04 4.50 0.12
CA ASN A 59 10.07 3.54 0.68
C ASN A 59 9.42 4.10 1.96
N ALA A 60 10.21 4.73 2.83
CA ALA A 60 9.69 5.38 4.03
C ALA A 60 8.70 6.52 3.67
N TYR A 61 9.05 7.35 2.69
CA TYR A 61 8.16 8.42 2.20
C TYR A 61 6.85 7.87 1.62
N VAL A 62 6.90 6.80 0.83
CA VAL A 62 5.70 6.16 0.27
C VAL A 62 4.81 5.57 1.36
N ALA A 63 5.39 5.02 2.42
CA ALA A 63 4.61 4.47 3.54
C ALA A 63 3.97 5.58 4.40
N LEU A 64 4.68 6.69 4.63
CA LEU A 64 4.18 7.82 5.42
C LEU A 64 3.13 8.65 4.68
N SER A 65 3.27 8.82 3.36
CA SER A 65 2.34 9.59 2.53
C SER A 65 0.98 8.93 2.30
N GLN A 66 0.77 7.70 2.80
CA GLN A 66 -0.54 7.03 2.77
C GLN A 66 -1.53 7.58 3.81
N LYS A 67 -1.05 8.38 4.78
CA LYS A 67 -1.89 9.08 5.75
C LYS A 67 -2.47 10.36 5.15
N ASP A 68 -3.73 10.60 5.47
CA ASP A 68 -4.49 11.80 5.11
C ASP A 68 -4.10 13.00 6.02
N GLU A 69 -4.38 14.22 5.55
CA GLU A 69 -4.02 15.59 6.06
C GLU A 69 -4.25 15.86 7.57
N ARG A 70 -4.72 14.89 8.35
CA ARG A 70 -5.00 15.01 9.79
C ARG A 70 -3.78 15.26 10.67
N LEU A 71 -2.57 14.96 10.19
CA LEU A 71 -1.34 15.33 10.90
C LEU A 71 -1.03 16.82 10.79
N ASP A 72 -1.52 17.55 9.78
CA ASP A 72 -1.38 19.02 9.77
C ASP A 72 -2.13 19.66 10.95
N ALA A 73 -3.24 19.05 11.36
CA ALA A 73 -4.00 19.50 12.53
C ALA A 73 -3.30 19.14 13.85
N LEU A 74 -2.63 17.99 13.91
CA LEU A 74 -1.87 17.56 15.09
C LEU A 74 -0.52 18.28 15.19
N ASP A 75 0.19 18.53 14.08
CA ASP A 75 1.41 19.35 14.05
C ASP A 75 1.12 20.78 14.50
N LYS A 76 -0.01 21.37 14.08
CA LYS A 76 -0.46 22.68 14.58
C LYS A 76 -0.69 22.65 16.09
N LEU A 77 -1.36 21.62 16.61
CA LEU A 77 -1.56 21.45 18.05
C LEU A 77 -0.25 21.14 18.79
N THR A 78 0.72 20.50 18.16
CA THR A 78 2.00 20.16 18.80
C THR A 78 2.93 21.36 18.84
N MET A 79 2.86 22.26 17.83
CA MET A 79 3.60 23.52 17.80
C MET A 79 3.01 24.62 18.71
N GLU A 80 1.75 24.51 19.17
CA GLU A 80 1.17 25.44 20.16
C GLU A 80 1.69 25.24 21.59
N TRP A 81 2.31 24.08 21.87
CA TRP A 81 2.78 23.71 23.22
C TRP A 81 4.29 23.93 23.43
N TRP A 82 4.97 24.54 22.46
CA TRP A 82 6.37 24.99 22.52
C TRP A 82 6.45 26.49 22.26
#